data_AF-A0A9X2YEY1-F1
#
_entry.id   AF-A0A9X2YEY1-F1
#
_cell.length_a   1.000
_cell.length_b   1.000
_cell.length_c   1.000
_cell.angle_alpha   90.00
_cell.angle_beta   90.00
_cell.angle_gamma   90.00
#
_symmetry.space_group_name_H-M   'P 1'
#
loop_
_entity.id
_entity.type
_entity.pdbx_description
1 polymer ?
#
loop_
_entity_poly.entity_id
_entity_poly.type
_entity_poly.pdbx_seq_one_letter_code
_entity_poly.pdbx_strand_id
1 'polypeptide(L)'
;REECGDVGWFQLADKQVVMLSGAEANEFFFRSSDSELNQAEAYPFMTPIFGEGVVFDADPERRAEMLHNTALRGEQMKGHAATI
;
A
#
# COMPACT_ATOMS: atom_id res chain seq x y z
N ARG A 1 13.27 -2.62 16.67
CA ARG A 1 14.22 -3.58 16.04
C ARG A 1 15.32 -3.99 17.00
N GLU A 2 16.02 -3.06 17.68
CA GLU A 2 17.07 -3.42 18.64
C GLU A 2 16.56 -4.32 19.78
N GLU A 3 15.34 -4.10 20.26
CA GLU A 3 14.75 -4.88 21.37
C GLU A 3 14.07 -6.18 20.92
N CYS A 4 13.41 -6.19 19.75
CA CYS A 4 12.53 -7.30 19.31
C CYS A 4 13.07 -8.07 18.09
N GLY A 5 14.18 -7.62 17.50
CA GLY A 5 14.67 -8.14 16.22
C GLY A 5 13.82 -7.72 15.03
N ASP A 6 13.69 -8.63 14.07
CA ASP A 6 13.04 -8.41 12.77
C ASP A 6 11.50 -8.38 12.85
N VAL A 7 10.91 -8.88 13.94
CA VAL A 7 9.46 -8.85 14.20
C VAL A 7 9.23 -8.26 15.60
N GLY A 8 8.61 -7.09 15.67
CA GLY A 8 8.22 -6.46 16.93
C GLY A 8 6.78 -5.97 16.88
N TRP A 9 6.18 -5.67 18.02
CA TRP A 9 4.88 -5.02 18.06
C TRP A 9 4.88 -3.84 19.02
N PHE A 10 4.00 -2.88 18.76
CA PHE A 10 3.75 -1.75 19.64
C PHE A 10 2.28 -1.33 19.54
N GLN A 11 1.80 -0.65 20.56
CA GLN A 11 0.43 -0.15 20.60
C GLN A 11 0.37 1.26 19.98
N LEU A 12 -0.56 1.46 19.03
CA LEU A 12 -0.87 2.76 18.44
C LEU A 12 -2.36 3.05 18.65
N ALA A 13 -2.66 3.89 19.65
CA ALA A 13 -4.02 4.10 20.15
C ALA A 13 -4.70 2.76 20.52
N ASP A 14 -5.82 2.43 19.89
CA ASP A 14 -6.57 1.20 20.06
C ASP A 14 -6.08 0.05 19.16
N LYS A 15 -5.09 0.31 18.29
CA LYS A 15 -4.56 -0.68 17.33
C LYS A 15 -3.22 -1.25 17.78
N GLN A 16 -3.08 -2.57 17.70
CA GLN A 16 -1.79 -3.25 17.82
C GLN A 16 -1.11 -3.25 16.45
N VAL A 17 0.09 -2.68 16.36
CA VAL A 17 0.89 -2.63 15.13
C VAL A 17 2.04 -3.62 15.23
N VAL A 18 2.11 -4.55 14.28
CA VAL A 18 3.26 -5.47 14.13
C VAL A 18 4.20 -4.89 13.08
N MET A 19 5.42 -4.55 13.51
CA MET A 19 6.47 -4.03 12.65
C MET A 19 7.38 -5.17 12.20
N LEU A 20 7.40 -5.40 10.88
CA LEU A 20 8.30 -6.32 10.20
C LEU A 20 9.49 -5.56 9.62
N SER A 21 10.69 -6.13 9.72
CA SER A 21 11.92 -5.54 9.19
C SER A 21 12.93 -6.61 8.82
N GLY A 22 13.88 -6.31 7.92
CA GLY A 22 14.82 -7.30 7.39
C GLY A 22 14.29 -8.02 6.15
N ALA A 23 15.16 -8.63 5.35
CA ALA A 23 14.82 -9.12 4.02
C ALA A 23 13.72 -10.19 4.03
N GLU A 24 13.81 -11.17 4.93
CA GLU A 24 12.84 -12.27 5.02
C GLU A 24 11.46 -11.80 5.47
N ALA A 25 11.39 -11.01 6.54
CA ALA A 25 10.12 -10.47 7.05
C ALA A 25 9.49 -9.47 6.07
N ASN A 26 10.31 -8.69 5.35
CA ASN A 26 9.85 -7.81 4.28
C ASN A 26 9.34 -8.60 3.09
N GLU A 27 10.00 -9.68 2.69
CA GLU A 27 9.53 -10.53 1.59
C GLU A 27 8.15 -11.10 1.90
N PHE A 28 7.95 -11.62 3.12
CA PHE A 28 6.63 -12.02 3.59
C PHE A 28 5.62 -10.88 3.45
N PHE A 29 5.91 -9.71 4.03
CA PHE A 29 5.00 -8.56 3.99
C PHE A 29 4.63 -8.10 2.57
N PHE A 30 5.61 -7.99 1.67
CA PHE A 30 5.38 -7.48 0.31
C PHE A 30 4.81 -8.51 -0.66
N ARG A 31 4.97 -9.82 -0.38
CA ARG A 31 4.45 -10.90 -1.24
C ARG A 31 3.14 -11.49 -0.74
N SER A 32 2.72 -11.21 0.49
CA SER A 32 1.40 -11.57 0.99
C SER A 32 0.30 -10.96 0.12
N SER A 33 -0.76 -11.73 -0.06
CA SER A 33 -1.95 -11.28 -0.78
C SER A 33 -2.80 -10.32 0.06
N ASP A 34 -3.67 -9.53 -0.59
CA ASP A 34 -4.63 -8.67 0.12
C ASP A 34 -5.59 -9.47 1.03
N SER A 35 -5.83 -10.75 0.74
CA SER A 35 -6.61 -11.65 1.62
C SER A 35 -5.87 -12.05 2.90
N GLU A 36 -4.54 -11.98 2.92
CA GLU A 36 -3.70 -12.31 4.08
C GLU A 36 -3.29 -11.05 4.85
N LEU A 37 -2.92 -9.98 4.13
CA LEU A 37 -2.57 -8.67 4.66
C LEU A 37 -3.29 -7.59 3.86
N ASN A 38 -4.51 -7.23 4.30
CA ASN A 38 -5.35 -6.27 3.60
C ASN A 38 -4.76 -4.85 3.66
N GLN A 39 -4.31 -4.33 2.51
CA GLN A 39 -3.75 -2.99 2.43
C GLN A 39 -4.81 -1.88 2.61
N ALA A 40 -6.08 -2.13 2.28
CA ALA A 40 -7.14 -1.13 2.40
C ALA A 40 -7.38 -0.71 3.85
N GLU A 41 -7.39 -1.67 4.77
CA GLU A 41 -7.58 -1.44 6.22
C GLU A 41 -6.41 -0.67 6.88
N ALA A 42 -5.25 -0.65 6.22
CA ALA A 42 -4.06 0.02 6.73
C ALA A 42 -4.07 1.54 6.51
N TYR A 43 -4.86 2.07 5.56
CA TYR A 43 -4.87 3.49 5.19
C TYR A 43 -6.24 4.18 5.31
N PRO A 44 -6.97 4.04 6.45
CA PRO A 44 -8.30 4.64 6.61
C PRO A 44 -8.28 6.18 6.60
N PHE A 45 -7.11 6.79 6.82
CA PHE A 45 -6.94 8.24 6.78
C PHE A 45 -6.92 8.83 5.36
N MET A 46 -6.87 8.00 4.32
CA MET A 46 -6.92 8.46 2.93
C MET A 46 -8.36 8.64 2.43
N THR A 47 -9.35 7.97 3.03
CA THR A 47 -10.77 8.07 2.64
C THR A 47 -11.30 9.51 2.63
N PRO A 48 -11.02 10.37 3.65
CA PRO A 48 -11.48 11.76 3.63
C PRO A 48 -10.83 12.63 2.54
N ILE A 49 -9.68 12.21 1.98
CA ILE A 49 -8.95 12.96 0.96
C ILE A 49 -9.48 12.62 -0.44
N PHE A 50 -9.69 11.33 -0.72
CA PHE A 50 -10.11 10.86 -2.05
C PHE A 50 -11.62 10.73 -2.23
N GLY A 51 -12.39 10.71 -1.12
CA GLY A 51 -13.81 10.41 -1.12
C GLY A 51 -14.09 8.92 -0.93
N GLU A 52 -15.32 8.61 -0.51
CA GLU A 52 -15.82 7.24 -0.36
C GLU A 52 -15.82 6.50 -1.72
N GLY A 53 -15.43 5.22 -1.72
CA GLY A 53 -15.40 4.36 -2.91
C GLY A 53 -14.24 4.58 -3.89
N VAL A 54 -13.18 5.32 -3.50
CA VAL A 54 -12.05 5.64 -4.38
C VAL A 54 -10.72 5.11 -3.81
N VAL A 55 -9.96 4.40 -4.64
CA VAL A 55 -8.64 3.78 -4.36
C VAL A 55 -8.63 2.81 -3.18
N PHE A 56 -8.72 3.30 -1.94
CA PHE A 56 -8.52 2.50 -0.72
C PHE A 56 -9.82 2.01 -0.08
N ASP A 57 -10.96 2.41 -0.64
CA ASP A 57 -12.32 2.00 -0.21
C ASP A 57 -13.04 1.16 -1.29
N ALA A 58 -12.31 0.72 -2.31
CA ALA A 58 -12.82 -0.08 -3.42
C ALA A 58 -12.20 -1.48 -3.40
N ASP A 59 -12.94 -2.48 -3.91
CA ASP A 59 -12.45 -3.85 -4.05
C ASP A 59 -11.07 -3.90 -4.75
N PRO A 60 -10.17 -4.82 -4.35
CA PRO A 60 -8.81 -4.91 -4.88
C PRO A 60 -8.72 -4.90 -6.41
N GLU A 61 -9.65 -5.56 -7.09
CA GLU A 61 -9.74 -5.57 -8.57
C GLU A 61 -10.00 -4.16 -9.13
N ARG A 62 -10.93 -3.42 -8.53
CA ARG A 62 -11.29 -2.05 -8.94
C ARG A 62 -10.13 -1.08 -8.72
N ARG A 63 -9.39 -1.25 -7.63
CA ARG A 63 -8.20 -0.47 -7.30
C ARG A 63 -7.06 -0.73 -8.30
N ALA A 64 -6.84 -1.99 -8.67
CA ALA A 64 -5.83 -2.36 -9.67
C ALA A 64 -6.14 -1.78 -11.06
N GLU A 65 -7.42 -1.69 -11.43
CA GLU A 65 -7.87 -1.01 -12.65
C GLU A 65 -7.64 0.50 -12.60
N MET A 66 -7.95 1.17 -11.49
CA MET A 66 -7.72 2.61 -11.33
C MET A 66 -6.22 2.97 -11.30
N LEU A 67 -5.38 2.10 -10.73
CA LEU A 67 -3.92 2.23 -10.72
C LEU A 67 -3.27 1.80 -12.05
N HIS A 68 -3.97 1.06 -12.92
CA HIS A 68 -3.57 0.78 -14.30
C HIS A 68 -3.72 2.04 -15.16
N ASN A 69 -2.86 2.99 -14.82
CA ASN A 69 -2.84 4.31 -15.39
C ASN A 69 -2.19 4.21 -16.76
N THR A 70 -3.01 4.30 -17.82
CA THR A 70 -2.53 4.33 -19.21
C THR A 70 -1.46 5.42 -19.41
N ALA A 71 -1.50 6.48 -18.58
CA ALA A 71 -0.51 7.55 -18.54
C ALA A 71 0.90 7.12 -18.08
N LEU A 72 1.03 6.00 -17.35
CA LEU A 72 2.33 5.46 -16.92
C LEU A 72 2.95 4.49 -17.93
N ARG A 73 2.30 4.26 -19.09
CA ARG A 73 2.86 3.41 -20.15
C ARG A 73 4.10 4.06 -20.77
N GLY A 74 5.08 3.22 -21.13
CA GLY A 74 6.34 3.67 -21.74
C GLY A 74 6.16 4.58 -22.96
N GLU A 75 5.13 4.34 -23.77
CA GLU A 75 4.79 5.18 -24.93
C GLU A 75 4.40 6.62 -24.56
N GLN A 76 3.79 6.81 -23.38
CA GLN A 76 3.38 8.12 -22.87
C GLN A 76 4.54 8.88 -22.20
N MET A 77 5.61 8.19 -21.78
CA MET A 77 6.75 8.81 -21.07
C MET A 77 7.45 9.88 -21.90
N LYS A 78 7.56 9.69 -23.22
CA LYS A 78 8.18 10.67 -24.11
C LYS A 78 7.35 11.95 -24.20
N GLY A 79 6.02 11.85 -24.12
CA GLY A 79 5.11 13.01 -24.09
C GLY A 79 5.21 13.79 -22.79
N HIS A 80 5.26 13.10 -21.64
CA HIS A 80 5.41 13.74 -20.33
C HIS A 80 6.75 14.48 -20.18
N ALA A 81 7.83 13.93 -20.72
CA ALA A 81 9.15 14.55 -20.68
C ALA A 81 9.27 15.83 -21.53
N ALA A 82 8.40 16.01 -22.54
CA ALA A 82 8.45 17.17 -23.44
C ALA A 82 7.92 18.47 -22.82
N THR A 83 7.35 18.42 -21.60
CA THR A 83 6.73 19.57 -20.93
C THR A 83 7.67 20.26 -19.93
N ILE A 84 8.98 20.23 -20.15
CA ILE A 84 9.98 20.98 -19.34
C ILE A 84 10.69 22.00 -20.23
#